data_AF-A0A2W1JJM9-F1
#
_entry.id   AF-A0A2W1JJM9-F1
#
_cell.length_a   1.000
_cell.length_b   1.000
_cell.length_c   1.000
_cell.angle_alpha   90.00
_cell.angle_beta   90.00
_cell.angle_gamma   90.00
#
_symmetry.space_group_name_H-M   'P 1'
#
loop_
_entity.id
_entity.type
_entity.pdbx_description
1 polymer ?
#
loop_
_entity_poly.entity_id
_entity_poly.type
_entity_poly.pdbx_seq_one_letter_code
_entity_poly.pdbx_strand_id
1 'polypeptide(L)'
;MGSHSFSLANQSHFKRIHRRWHGRQSQRQILRSQIGFPIKTVSCSTTCHGCSHYHGKTYGTAEFRVTLICGIYPYGWLVENTLCPDWHQGEETRKTE
;
A
#
# COMPACT_ATOMS: atom_id res chain seq x y z
N MET A 1 1.08 29.35 -48.20
CA MET A 1 0.37 29.84 -47.00
C MET A 1 -0.57 28.76 -46.44
N GLY A 2 -0.04 27.62 -45.94
CA GLY A 2 -0.89 26.50 -45.48
C GLY A 2 -0.54 25.93 -44.10
N SER A 3 0.71 26.08 -43.65
CA SER A 3 1.23 25.48 -42.42
C SER A 3 0.62 26.02 -41.12
N HIS A 4 0.19 27.29 -41.12
CA HIS A 4 -0.38 27.94 -39.93
C HIS A 4 -1.78 27.39 -39.57
N SER A 5 -2.59 27.04 -40.56
CA SER A 5 -3.93 26.48 -40.35
C SER A 5 -3.87 25.10 -39.70
N PHE A 6 -2.99 24.22 -40.19
CA PHE A 6 -2.78 22.89 -39.60
C PHE A 6 -2.18 22.97 -38.18
N SER A 7 -1.27 23.92 -37.92
CA SER A 7 -0.70 24.14 -36.59
C SER A 7 -1.77 24.53 -35.56
N LEU A 8 -2.66 25.45 -35.90
CA LEU A 8 -3.77 25.87 -35.04
C LEU A 8 -4.79 24.75 -34.81
N ALA A 9 -5.13 23.98 -35.86
CA ALA A 9 -6.00 22.83 -35.75
C ALA A 9 -5.41 21.77 -34.79
N ASN A 10 -4.12 21.46 -34.91
CA ASN A 10 -3.41 20.56 -34.01
C ASN A 10 -3.40 21.08 -32.57
N GLN A 11 -3.13 22.37 -32.36
CA GLN A 11 -3.15 22.97 -31.03
C GLN A 11 -4.54 22.88 -30.38
N SER A 12 -5.61 23.09 -31.14
CA SER A 12 -6.99 22.96 -30.66
C SER A 12 -7.31 21.51 -30.26
N HIS A 13 -6.83 20.54 -31.03
CA HIS A 13 -6.96 19.12 -30.79
C HIS A 13 -6.25 18.69 -29.49
N PHE A 14 -4.98 19.08 -29.32
CA PHE A 14 -4.21 18.80 -28.10
C PHE A 14 -4.84 19.44 -26.86
N LYS A 15 -5.31 20.69 -26.94
CA LYS A 15 -6.06 21.35 -25.85
C LYS A 15 -7.33 20.59 -25.47
N ARG A 16 -8.01 19.97 -26.43
CA ARG A 16 -9.21 19.15 -26.18
C ARG A 16 -8.86 17.83 -25.50
N ILE A 17 -7.81 17.13 -25.97
CA ILE A 17 -7.31 15.90 -25.35
C ILE A 17 -6.88 16.17 -23.90
N HIS A 18 -6.10 17.22 -23.70
CA HIS A 18 -5.60 17.61 -22.38
C HIS A 18 -6.76 17.89 -21.40
N ARG A 19 -7.76 18.69 -21.81
CA ARG A 19 -8.96 18.92 -20.97
C ARG A 19 -9.72 17.64 -20.64
N ARG A 20 -9.87 16.73 -21.61
CA ARG A 20 -10.50 15.41 -21.36
C ARG A 20 -9.69 14.56 -20.39
N TRP A 21 -8.36 14.56 -20.50
CA TRP A 21 -7.48 13.86 -19.57
C TRP A 21 -7.63 14.41 -18.16
N HIS A 22 -7.56 15.73 -17.98
CA HIS A 22 -7.74 16.38 -16.68
C HIS A 22 -9.10 16.08 -16.06
N GLY A 23 -10.17 16.14 -16.84
CA GLY A 23 -11.51 15.77 -16.37
C GLY A 23 -11.59 14.32 -15.87
N ARG A 24 -10.99 13.37 -16.62
CA ARG A 24 -10.93 11.96 -16.19
C ARG A 24 -10.10 11.77 -14.92
N GLN A 25 -8.97 12.48 -14.77
CA GLN A 25 -8.15 12.39 -13.56
C GLN A 25 -8.86 12.94 -12.34
N SER A 26 -9.54 14.08 -12.48
CA SER A 26 -10.37 14.66 -11.42
C SER A 26 -11.48 13.71 -10.98
N GLN A 27 -12.22 13.12 -11.94
CA GLN A 27 -13.26 12.12 -11.64
C GLN A 27 -12.68 10.89 -10.91
N ARG A 28 -11.51 10.40 -11.33
CA ARG A 28 -10.82 9.30 -10.64
C ARG A 28 -10.45 9.67 -9.20
N GLN A 29 -9.95 10.88 -8.95
CA GLN A 29 -9.64 11.34 -7.60
C GLN A 29 -10.88 11.43 -6.72
N ILE A 30 -12.00 11.95 -7.24
CA ILE A 30 -13.29 12.00 -6.52
C ILE A 30 -13.76 10.58 -6.18
N LEU A 31 -13.79 9.67 -7.16
CA LEU A 31 -14.20 8.28 -6.93
C LEU A 31 -13.31 7.62 -5.85
N ARG A 32 -11.99 7.80 -5.92
CA ARG A 32 -11.06 7.26 -4.90
C ARG A 32 -11.26 7.84 -3.51
N SER A 33 -11.76 9.06 -3.40
CA SER A 33 -12.10 9.66 -2.10
C SER A 33 -13.43 9.15 -1.53
N GLN A 34 -14.38 8.79 -2.41
CA GLN A 34 -15.69 8.25 -2.03
C GLN A 34 -15.62 6.78 -1.62
N ILE A 35 -14.83 5.99 -2.35
CA ILE A 35 -14.52 4.62 -1.98
C ILE A 35 -13.47 4.73 -0.88
N GLY A 36 -13.89 4.82 0.39
CA GLY A 36 -12.96 4.86 1.52
C GLY A 36 -11.86 3.82 1.32
N PHE A 37 -10.60 4.18 1.60
CA PHE A 37 -9.48 3.25 1.45
C PHE A 37 -9.85 1.95 2.15
N PRO A 38 -9.93 0.81 1.45
CA PRO A 38 -10.18 -0.45 2.13
C PRO A 38 -9.02 -0.63 3.10
N ILE A 39 -9.29 -0.40 4.38
CA ILE A 39 -8.36 -0.73 5.44
C ILE A 39 -8.34 -2.25 5.39
N LYS A 40 -7.36 -2.79 4.66
CA LYS A 40 -7.09 -4.21 4.65
C LYS A 40 -6.58 -4.50 6.06
N THR A 41 -7.50 -4.87 6.94
CA THR A 41 -7.17 -5.36 8.27
C THR A 41 -6.37 -6.62 8.04
N VAL A 42 -5.05 -6.48 8.13
CA VAL A 42 -4.18 -7.63 8.10
C VAL A 42 -4.49 -8.36 9.38
N SER A 43 -5.17 -9.51 9.26
CA SER A 43 -5.47 -10.41 10.36
C SER A 43 -4.14 -10.93 10.88
N CYS A 44 -3.51 -10.17 11.76
CA CYS A 44 -2.33 -10.63 12.47
C CYS A 44 -2.76 -11.85 13.28
N SER A 45 -2.13 -13.00 13.04
CA SER A 45 -2.30 -14.11 13.96
C SER A 45 -1.81 -13.67 15.33
N THR A 46 -2.61 -13.95 16.36
CA THR A 46 -2.31 -13.61 17.76
C THR A 46 -0.94 -14.12 18.18
N THR A 47 -0.49 -15.23 17.58
CA THR A 47 0.81 -15.86 17.79
C THR A 47 2.01 -14.96 17.54
N CYS A 48 1.94 -14.00 16.59
CA CYS A 48 3.07 -13.11 16.32
C CYS A 48 3.17 -11.93 17.29
N HIS A 49 2.13 -11.65 18.06
CA HIS A 49 2.14 -10.55 19.03
C HIS A 49 3.10 -10.88 20.18
N GLY A 50 4.06 -10.00 20.46
CA GLY A 50 5.05 -10.18 21.54
C GLY A 50 6.29 -11.02 21.19
N CYS A 51 6.40 -11.53 19.95
CA CYS A 51 7.63 -12.18 19.49
C CYS A 51 8.73 -11.14 19.19
N SER A 52 9.99 -11.45 19.48
CA SER A 52 11.16 -10.63 19.10
C SER A 52 11.31 -10.43 17.59
N HIS A 53 10.74 -11.34 16.80
CA HIS A 53 10.72 -11.27 15.35
C HIS A 53 9.50 -10.53 14.78
N TYR A 54 8.63 -9.97 15.62
CA TYR A 54 7.50 -9.16 15.17
C TYR A 54 7.98 -7.91 14.43
N HIS A 55 7.45 -7.70 13.22
CA HIS A 55 7.82 -6.58 12.35
C HIS A 55 6.69 -5.56 12.21
N GLY A 56 5.48 -5.99 11.88
CA GLY A 56 4.26 -5.17 11.88
C GLY A 56 4.24 -3.94 10.94
N LYS A 57 5.12 -3.84 9.94
CA LYS A 57 5.19 -2.67 9.04
C LYS A 57 4.52 -2.90 7.69
N THR A 58 3.81 -1.89 7.21
CA THR A 58 3.20 -1.86 5.88
C THR A 58 4.09 -1.14 4.87
N TYR A 59 4.33 -1.77 3.73
CA TYR A 59 5.10 -1.26 2.62
C TYR A 59 4.20 -1.03 1.40
N GLY A 60 4.62 -0.12 0.52
CA GLY A 60 3.97 0.15 -0.75
C GLY A 60 3.02 1.37 -0.74
N THR A 61 2.42 1.63 -1.90
CA THR A 61 1.56 2.80 -2.15
C THR A 61 0.09 2.38 -2.23
N ALA A 62 -0.82 3.35 -2.27
CA ALA A 62 -2.27 3.18 -2.06
C ALA A 62 -2.95 1.99 -2.78
N GLU A 63 -2.47 1.53 -3.93
CA GLU A 63 -3.06 0.39 -4.68
C GLU A 63 -2.41 -0.96 -4.36
N PHE A 64 -1.16 -0.96 -3.92
CA PHE A 64 -0.38 -2.16 -3.60
C PHE A 64 0.32 -1.95 -2.26
N ARG A 65 -0.41 -2.26 -1.18
CA ARG A 65 0.14 -2.26 0.17
C ARG A 65 0.29 -3.70 0.66
N VAL A 66 1.46 -4.01 1.22
CA VAL A 66 1.77 -5.30 1.83
C VAL A 66 2.24 -5.06 3.25
N THR A 67 1.59 -5.69 4.23
CA THR A 67 2.07 -5.69 5.62
C THR A 67 2.92 -6.91 5.84
N LEU A 68 4.16 -6.68 6.27
CA LEU A 68 5.06 -7.74 6.70
C LEU A 68 4.91 -7.88 8.22
N ILE A 69 4.46 -9.05 8.69
CA ILE A 69 4.07 -9.28 10.08
C ILE A 69 5.26 -9.75 10.91
N CYS A 70 6.06 -10.69 10.42
CA CYS A 70 7.20 -11.28 11.14
C CYS A 70 8.45 -11.32 10.22
N GLY A 71 9.64 -11.20 10.83
CA GLY A 71 10.92 -11.26 10.13
C GLY A 71 11.28 -12.66 9.60
N ILE A 72 10.73 -13.72 10.21
CA ILE A 72 10.90 -15.11 9.76
C ILE A 72 9.76 -15.52 8.82
N TYR A 73 8.53 -15.14 9.17
CA TYR A 73 7.32 -15.42 8.40
C TYR A 73 6.67 -14.11 7.91
N PRO A 74 6.94 -13.67 6.66
CA PRO A 74 6.52 -12.36 6.17
C PRO A 74 5.02 -12.07 6.33
N TYR A 75 4.16 -13.07 6.23
CA TYR A 75 2.70 -12.92 6.36
C TYR A 75 2.16 -13.40 7.73
N GLY A 76 3.05 -13.62 8.69
CA GLY A 76 2.71 -14.20 9.98
C GLY A 76 2.61 -15.72 9.93
N TRP A 77 2.48 -16.34 11.10
CA TRP A 77 2.22 -17.77 11.21
C TRP A 77 0.76 -18.05 10.83
N LEU A 78 0.54 -18.84 9.77
CA LEU A 78 -0.78 -19.07 9.17
C LEU A 78 -1.47 -20.33 9.67
N VAL A 79 -0.78 -21.20 10.41
CA VAL A 79 -1.36 -22.43 10.93
C VAL A 79 -2.10 -22.11 12.23
N GLU A 80 -3.43 -22.15 12.16
CA GLU A 80 -4.29 -21.90 13.31
C GLU A 80 -4.04 -22.91 14.44
N ASN A 81 -4.25 -22.49 15.69
CA ASN A 81 -4.14 -23.32 16.90
C ASN A 81 -2.77 -23.99 17.13
N THR A 82 -1.71 -23.53 16.48
CA THR A 82 -0.33 -24.00 16.72
C THR A 82 0.58 -22.84 17.09
N LEU A 83 1.56 -23.12 17.96
CA LEU A 83 2.60 -22.15 18.29
C LEU A 83 3.61 -22.06 17.14
N CYS A 84 4.05 -20.85 16.84
CA CYS A 84 5.11 -20.61 15.87
C CYS A 84 6.43 -21.21 16.41
N PRO A 85 7.13 -22.07 15.64
CA PRO A 85 8.34 -22.74 16.11
C PRO A 85 9.49 -21.76 16.39
N ASP A 86 9.55 -20.64 15.65
CA ASP A 86 10.53 -19.57 15.84
C ASP A 86 10.03 -18.46 16.78
N TRP A 87 9.00 -18.73 17.60
CA TRP A 87 8.55 -17.74 18.56
C TRP A 87 9.58 -17.58 19.67
N HIS A 88 9.99 -16.35 19.93
CA HIS A 88 10.96 -16.03 20.97
C HIS A 88 10.58 -14.74 21.68
N GLN A 89 10.63 -14.73 23.00
CA GLN A 89 10.48 -13.51 23.79
C GLN A 89 11.86 -12.89 23.96
N GLY A 90 12.06 -11.67 23.44
CA GLY A 90 13.36 -11.00 23.55
C GLY A 90 13.82 -10.95 25.00
N GLU A 91 15.02 -11.44 25.28
CA GLU A 91 15.59 -11.41 26.63
C GLU A 91 15.87 -9.95 27.01
N GLU A 92 15.01 -9.38 27.85
CA GLU A 92 15.34 -8.20 28.64
C GLU A 92 16.41 -8.64 29.64
N THR A 93 17.68 -8.46 29.26
CA THR A 93 18.82 -8.69 30.13
C THR A 93 18.68 -7.78 31.34
N ARG A 94 18.19 -8.36 32.45
CA ARG A 94 18.31 -7.80 33.79
C ARG A 94 19.80 -7.60 34.07
N LYS A 95 20.31 -6.41 33.79
CA LYS A 95 21.51 -5.91 34.46
C LYS A 95 21.13 -5.64 35.91
N THR A 96 21.32 -6.65 36.76
CA THR A 96 21.57 -6.44 38.17
C THR A 96 23.04 -6.09 38.31
N GLU A 97 23.32 -4.80 38.47
CA GLU A 97 24.51 -4.28 39.15
C GLU A 97 24.05 -3.56 40.41
#